data_AF-A0A377HBN8-F1
#
_entry.id   AF-A0A377HBN8-F1
#
_cell.length_a   1.000
_cell.length_b   1.000
_cell.length_c   1.000
_cell.angle_alpha   90.00
_cell.angle_beta   90.00
_cell.angle_gamma   90.00
#
_symmetry.space_group_name_H-M   'P 1'
#
loop_
_entity.id
_entity.type
_entity.pdbx_description
1 polymer ?
#
loop_
_entity_poly.entity_id
_entity_poly.type
_entity_poly.pdbx_seq_one_letter_code
_entity_poly.pdbx_strand_id
1 'polypeptide(L)'
;MDKNVEHVLVDAIENKQSLTVVYLGGSQPGTLRNISPISINGDKLRARCHSSGAVKVFNLGKIQLPSDSCAVSMHYGDLEVKAYETMQSVNDNFHALYPEGRWGVDFNEHRFALFDFF
;
A
#
# COMPACT_ATOMS: atom_id res chain seq x y z
N MET A 1 -16.35 -10.19 -1.55
CA MET A 1 -15.23 -10.75 -0.79
C MET A 1 -15.13 -12.22 -1.16
N ASP A 2 -13.98 -12.68 -1.65
CA ASP A 2 -13.79 -14.10 -1.92
C ASP A 2 -13.80 -14.85 -0.59
N LYS A 3 -14.88 -15.60 -0.33
CA LYS A 3 -15.06 -16.40 0.91
C LYS A 3 -13.89 -17.34 1.19
N ASN A 4 -13.11 -17.67 0.15
CA ASN A 4 -11.93 -18.50 0.22
C ASN A 4 -10.77 -17.80 0.98
N VAL A 5 -10.58 -16.49 0.81
CA VAL A 5 -9.44 -15.77 1.42
C VAL A 5 -9.59 -15.68 2.93
N GLU A 6 -10.79 -15.34 3.42
CA GLU A 6 -11.03 -15.21 4.86
C GLU A 6 -10.84 -16.55 5.58
N HIS A 7 -11.33 -17.65 5.02
CA HIS A 7 -11.15 -18.99 5.60
C HIS A 7 -9.67 -19.35 5.74
N VAL A 8 -8.88 -19.16 4.68
CA VAL A 8 -7.43 -19.43 4.72
C VAL A 8 -6.71 -18.57 5.77
N LEU A 9 -7.13 -17.32 5.93
CA LEU A 9 -6.55 -16.44 6.96
C LEU A 9 -6.92 -16.90 8.37
N VAL A 10 -8.16 -17.31 8.61
CA VAL A 10 -8.61 -17.83 9.91
C VAL A 10 -7.85 -19.12 10.25
N ASP A 11 -7.78 -20.08 9.32
CA ASP A 11 -7.03 -21.33 9.51
C ASP A 11 -5.58 -21.05 9.91
N ALA A 12 -4.94 -20.08 9.25
CA ALA A 12 -3.56 -19.72 9.55
C ALA A 12 -3.40 -19.01 10.90
N ILE A 13 -4.38 -18.21 11.35
CA ILE A 13 -4.39 -17.63 12.69
C ILE A 13 -4.43 -18.75 13.74
N GLU A 14 -5.35 -19.70 13.58
CA GLU A 14 -5.55 -20.81 14.52
C GLU A 14 -4.31 -21.70 14.61
N ASN A 15 -3.70 -22.00 13.46
CA ASN A 15 -2.52 -22.85 13.37
C ASN A 15 -1.20 -22.09 13.53
N LYS A 16 -1.23 -20.77 13.78
CA LYS A 16 -0.06 -19.88 13.89
C LYS A 16 0.89 -19.99 12.68
N GLN A 17 0.32 -20.19 11.50
CA GLN A 17 1.07 -20.35 10.26
C GLN A 17 1.30 -19.00 9.58
N SER A 18 2.42 -18.89 8.88
CA SER A 18 2.69 -17.75 8.02
C SER A 18 2.21 -18.05 6.60
N LEU A 19 1.79 -17.02 5.88
CA LEU A 19 1.27 -17.13 4.54
C LEU A 19 1.77 -16.00 3.64
N THR A 20 1.94 -16.34 2.37
CA THR A 20 2.25 -15.37 1.33
C THR A 20 0.94 -14.90 0.71
N VAL A 21 0.75 -13.60 0.62
CA VAL A 21 -0.41 -12.95 -0.01
C VAL A 21 0.03 -11.88 -0.99
N VAL A 22 -0.81 -11.58 -1.96
CA VAL A 22 -0.72 -10.35 -2.75
C VAL A 22 -1.55 -9.28 -2.06
N TYR A 23 -0.94 -8.14 -1.72
CA TYR A 23 -1.66 -7.03 -1.10
C TYR A 23 -1.83 -5.88 -2.07
N LEU A 24 -3.07 -5.53 -2.43
CA LEU A 24 -3.44 -4.49 -3.39
C LEU A 24 -3.60 -3.09 -2.76
N GLY A 25 -3.05 -2.87 -1.56
CA GLY A 25 -3.15 -1.59 -0.85
C GLY A 25 -1.80 -0.99 -0.46
N GLY A 26 -1.83 0.28 -0.05
CA GLY A 26 -0.65 1.00 0.41
C GLY A 26 0.19 1.57 -0.73
N SER A 27 1.45 1.90 -0.44
CA SER A 27 2.41 2.48 -1.38
C SER A 27 3.02 1.48 -2.36
N GLN A 28 2.81 0.18 -2.14
CA GLN A 28 3.34 -0.91 -2.95
C GLN A 28 2.24 -1.97 -3.18
N PRO A 29 1.11 -1.62 -3.81
CA PRO A 29 0.05 -2.57 -4.08
C PRO A 29 0.50 -3.62 -5.11
N GLY A 30 -0.10 -4.81 -5.09
CA GLY A 30 0.29 -5.92 -5.98
C GLY A 30 1.55 -6.68 -5.55
N THR A 31 2.26 -6.20 -4.51
CA THR A 31 3.45 -6.89 -4.02
C THR A 31 3.09 -8.12 -3.18
N LEU A 32 3.93 -9.15 -3.28
CA LEU A 32 3.88 -10.31 -2.39
C LEU A 32 4.31 -9.89 -0.99
N ARG A 33 3.56 -10.34 0.01
CA ARG A 33 3.81 -10.12 1.43
C ARG A 33 3.79 -11.46 2.13
N ASN A 34 4.90 -11.78 2.77
CA ASN A 34 4.92 -12.85 3.76
C ASN A 34 4.44 -12.28 5.10
N ILE A 35 3.33 -12.80 5.60
CA ILE A 35 2.70 -12.33 6.83
C ILE A 35 2.42 -13.50 7.79
N SER A 36 2.50 -13.21 9.09
CA SER A 36 1.91 -14.04 10.13
C SER A 36 0.64 -13.34 10.63
N PRO A 37 -0.56 -13.80 10.22
CA PRO A 37 -1.84 -13.33 10.75
C PRO A 37 -1.89 -13.41 12.28
N ILE A 38 -2.53 -12.43 12.92
CA ILE A 38 -2.70 -12.38 14.38
C ILE A 38 -4.19 -12.39 14.75
N SER A 39 -4.97 -11.51 14.12
CA SER A 39 -6.41 -11.43 14.38
C SER A 39 -7.14 -10.72 13.24
N ILE A 40 -8.42 -11.02 13.09
CA ILE A 40 -9.35 -10.31 12.22
C ILE A 40 -10.33 -9.52 13.10
N ASN A 41 -10.58 -8.26 12.74
CA ASN A 41 -11.61 -7.43 13.35
C ASN A 41 -12.34 -6.64 12.27
N GLY A 42 -13.58 -7.01 11.98
CA GLY A 42 -14.33 -6.46 10.85
C GLY A 42 -13.63 -6.72 9.53
N ASP A 43 -13.40 -5.66 8.74
CA ASP A 43 -12.72 -5.74 7.43
C ASP A 43 -11.19 -5.64 7.53
N LYS A 44 -10.62 -5.74 8.73
CA LYS A 44 -9.20 -5.55 9.00
C LYS A 44 -8.53 -6.82 9.49
N LEU A 45 -7.39 -7.14 8.89
CA LEU A 45 -6.46 -8.15 9.35
C LEU A 45 -5.27 -7.48 10.05
N ARG A 46 -5.02 -7.82 11.32
CA ARG A 46 -3.77 -7.49 12.00
C ARG A 46 -2.78 -8.63 11.77
N ALA A 47 -1.60 -8.32 11.24
CA ALA A 47 -0.58 -9.33 10.94
C ALA A 47 0.84 -8.78 11.11
N ARG A 48 1.78 -9.65 11.49
CA ARG A 48 3.22 -9.33 11.40
C ARG A 48 3.66 -9.47 9.95
N CYS A 49 4.17 -8.39 9.37
CA CYS A 49 4.69 -8.38 8.00
C CYS A 49 6.20 -8.56 7.99
N HIS A 50 6.67 -9.72 7.55
CA HIS A 50 8.09 -10.07 7.57
C HIS A 50 8.94 -9.20 6.66
N SER A 51 8.39 -8.74 5.54
CA SER A 51 9.08 -7.81 4.63
C SER A 51 9.45 -6.47 5.26
N SER A 52 8.73 -6.06 6.32
CA SER A 52 8.95 -4.76 6.99
C SER A 52 9.36 -4.89 8.45
N GLY A 53 9.40 -6.11 9.00
CA GLY A 53 9.66 -6.37 10.42
C GLY A 53 8.58 -5.86 11.40
N ALA A 54 7.48 -5.29 10.92
CA ALA A 54 6.48 -4.60 11.73
C ALA A 54 5.12 -5.31 11.75
N VAL A 55 4.34 -5.06 12.81
CA VAL A 55 2.91 -5.41 12.85
C VAL A 55 2.12 -4.33 12.12
N LYS A 56 1.33 -4.73 11.13
CA LYS A 56 0.53 -3.84 10.29
C LYS A 56 -0.93 -4.27 10.29
N VAL A 57 -1.79 -3.35 9.87
CA VAL A 57 -3.20 -3.60 9.60
C VAL A 57 -3.42 -3.59 8.10
N PHE A 58 -4.01 -4.67 7.59
CA PHE A 58 -4.34 -4.86 6.18
C PHE A 58 -5.85 -4.82 6.00
N ASN A 59 -6.33 -4.26 4.89
CA ASN A 59 -7.74 -4.39 4.52
C ASN A 59 -7.97 -5.75 3.85
N LEU A 60 -8.88 -6.56 4.39
CA LEU A 60 -9.22 -7.88 3.86
C LEU A 60 -9.65 -7.83 2.39
N GLY A 61 -10.42 -6.82 2.00
CA GLY A 61 -10.88 -6.64 0.62
C GLY A 61 -9.76 -6.32 -0.38
N LYS A 62 -8.53 -6.11 0.09
CA LYS A 62 -7.33 -5.87 -0.72
C LYS A 62 -6.31 -7.02 -0.65
N ILE A 63 -6.66 -8.13 0.00
CA ILE A 63 -5.82 -9.33 0.08
C ILE A 63 -6.26 -10.31 -0.99
N GLN A 64 -5.28 -10.85 -1.73
CA GLN A 64 -5.47 -11.97 -2.63
C GLN A 64 -4.50 -13.09 -2.28
N LEU A 65 -4.93 -14.33 -2.47
CA LEU A 65 -4.04 -15.48 -2.39
C LEU A 65 -3.22 -15.56 -3.69
N PRO A 66 -1.92 -15.89 -3.63
CA PRO A 66 -1.14 -16.14 -4.83
C PRO A 66 -1.79 -17.29 -5.60
N SER A 67 -2.13 -17.07 -6.87
CA SER A 67 -2.39 -18.15 -7.82
C SER A 67 -1.14 -18.40 -8.64
N ASP A 68 -0.99 -19.60 -9.22
CA ASP A 68 0.11 -19.94 -10.12
C ASP A 68 0.21 -18.97 -11.33
N SER A 69 -0.86 -18.24 -11.62
CA SER A 69 -0.97 -17.22 -12.66
C SER A 69 -0.81 -15.76 -12.18
N CYS A 70 -0.71 -15.50 -10.88
CA CYS A 70 -0.75 -14.14 -10.30
C CYS A 70 0.60 -13.62 -9.80
N ALA A 71 1.72 -14.10 -10.35
CA ALA A 71 3.01 -13.45 -10.17
C ALA A 71 3.11 -12.16 -11.01
N VAL A 72 2.15 -11.24 -10.85
CA VAL A 72 2.33 -9.87 -11.34
C VAL A 72 3.10 -9.13 -10.27
N SER A 73 4.42 -9.31 -10.29
CA SER A 73 5.31 -8.30 -9.74
C SER A 73 5.06 -7.01 -10.53
N MET A 74 4.11 -6.18 -10.10
CA MET A 74 4.12 -4.78 -10.47
C MET A 74 5.35 -4.18 -9.80
N HIS A 75 6.45 -4.17 -10.56
CA HIS A 75 7.59 -3.36 -10.23
C HIS A 75 7.09 -1.92 -10.30
N TYR A 76 6.76 -1.35 -9.14
CA TYR A 76 6.77 0.11 -9.04
C TYR A 76 8.19 0.50 -9.41
N GLY A 77 8.34 1.22 -10.52
CA GLY A 77 9.65 1.67 -11.00
C GLY A 77 10.45 2.27 -9.85
N ASP A 78 11.77 2.18 -9.94
CA ASP A 78 12.63 2.77 -8.92
C ASP A 78 12.15 4.20 -8.64
N LEU A 79 11.76 4.46 -7.40
CA LEU A 79 11.34 5.79 -6.99
C LEU A 79 12.57 6.67 -7.11
N GLU A 80 12.63 7.46 -8.17
CA GLU A 80 13.69 8.44 -8.33
C GLU A 80 13.48 9.52 -7.25
N VAL A 81 14.30 9.45 -6.21
CA VAL A 81 14.26 10.43 -5.13
C VAL A 81 14.90 11.71 -5.64
N LYS A 82 14.06 12.69 -5.96
CA LYS A 82 14.52 14.04 -6.30
C LYS A 82 14.57 14.90 -5.05
N ALA A 83 15.75 15.46 -4.77
CA ALA A 83 15.93 16.46 -3.74
C ALA A 83 15.61 17.86 -4.30
N TYR A 84 14.95 18.68 -3.50
CA TYR A 84 14.56 20.05 -3.83
C TYR A 84 15.10 20.99 -2.76
N GLU A 85 15.60 22.15 -3.18
CA GLU A 85 16.13 23.16 -2.25
C GLU A 85 15.01 23.94 -1.54
N THR A 86 13.87 24.15 -2.23
CA THR A 86 12.76 24.96 -1.70
C THR A 86 11.40 24.35 -2.02
N MET A 87 10.39 24.68 -1.21
CA MET A 87 9.00 24.25 -1.50
C MET A 87 8.46 24.88 -2.79
N GLN A 88 8.96 26.07 -3.19
CA GLN A 88 8.67 26.64 -4.51
C GLN A 88 9.15 25.71 -5.63
N SER A 89 10.37 25.17 -5.53
CA SER A 89 10.89 24.24 -6.56
C SER A 89 10.11 22.92 -6.64
N VAL A 90 9.52 22.49 -5.52
CA VAL A 90 8.58 21.34 -5.50
C VAL A 90 7.29 21.71 -6.26
N ASN A 91 6.72 22.88 -5.96
CA ASN A 91 5.50 23.37 -6.61
C ASN A 91 5.65 23.54 -8.12
N ASP A 92 6.74 24.18 -8.55
CA ASP A 92 7.02 24.42 -9.97
C ASP A 92 7.16 23.08 -10.73
N ASN A 93 7.86 22.12 -10.14
CA ASN A 93 8.02 20.81 -10.74
C ASN A 93 6.70 20.02 -10.78
N PHE A 94 5.87 20.12 -9.72
CA PHE A 94 4.56 19.49 -9.69
C PHE A 94 3.66 20.02 -10.82
N HIS A 95 3.58 21.34 -11.01
CA HIS A 95 2.79 21.95 -12.08
C HIS A 95 3.33 21.63 -13.48
N ALA A 96 4.64 21.48 -13.64
CA ALA A 96 5.23 21.04 -14.91
C ALA A 96 4.85 19.59 -15.26
N LEU A 97 4.74 18.71 -14.26
CA LEU A 97 4.35 17.30 -14.45
C LEU A 97 2.84 17.11 -14.63
N TYR A 98 2.02 17.97 -14.01
CA TYR A 98 0.57 17.86 -14.00
C TYR A 98 -0.10 19.18 -14.42
N PRO A 99 0.06 19.60 -15.69
CA PRO A 99 -0.41 20.91 -16.17
C PRO A 99 -1.94 21.04 -16.18
N GLU A 100 -2.67 19.93 -16.25
CA GLU A 100 -4.13 19.88 -16.31
C GLU A 100 -4.82 20.29 -15.00
N GLY A 101 -4.07 20.49 -13.90
CA GLY A 101 -4.55 21.23 -12.72
C GLY A 101 -5.63 20.55 -11.88
N ARG A 102 -5.70 19.22 -11.88
CA ARG A 102 -6.75 18.48 -11.13
C ARG A 102 -6.68 18.67 -9.60
N TRP A 103 -5.51 18.90 -9.05
CA TRP A 103 -5.29 19.00 -7.60
C TRP A 103 -5.12 20.45 -7.18
N GLY A 104 -5.74 20.83 -6.06
CA GLY A 104 -5.41 22.07 -5.36
C GLY A 104 -4.08 21.92 -4.64
N VAL A 105 -3.25 22.98 -4.69
CA VAL A 105 -1.94 23.00 -4.05
C VAL A 105 -1.91 24.12 -3.01
N ASP A 106 -1.61 23.74 -1.75
CA ASP A 106 -1.33 24.66 -0.65
C ASP A 106 0.12 24.43 -0.21
N PHE A 107 0.96 25.45 -0.33
CA PHE A 107 2.36 25.35 0.05
C PHE A 107 2.91 26.64 0.66
N ASN A 108 3.91 26.48 1.52
CA ASN A 108 4.72 27.54 2.12
C ASN A 108 6.15 27.02 2.32
N GLU A 109 7.00 27.76 3.04
CA GLU A 109 8.41 27.37 3.27
C GLU A 109 8.60 26.00 3.99
N HIS A 110 7.57 25.49 4.67
CA HIS A 110 7.66 24.29 5.50
C HIS A 110 6.74 23.15 5.07
N ARG A 111 5.77 23.41 4.20
CA ARG A 111 4.71 22.45 3.84
C ARG A 111 4.43 22.52 2.34
N PHE A 112 4.18 21.34 1.78
CA PHE A 112 3.54 21.16 0.50
C PHE A 112 2.37 20.18 0.68
N ALA A 113 1.16 20.57 0.32
CA ALA A 113 -0.02 19.75 0.44
C ALA A 113 -0.85 19.77 -0.84
N LEU A 114 -1.30 18.58 -1.22
CA LEU A 114 -2.26 18.38 -2.29
C LEU A 114 -3.62 18.11 -1.66
N PHE A 115 -4.65 18.73 -2.22
CA PHE A 115 -6.03 18.46 -1.87
C PHE A 115 -6.86 18.34 -3.13
N ASP A 116 -7.91 17.54 -3.03
CA ASP A 116 -8.89 17.40 -4.09
C ASP A 116 -10.06 18.35 -3.82
N PHE A 117 -10.72 18.81 -4.87
CA PHE A 117 -11.84 19.76 -4.77
C PHE A 117 -13.22 19.05 -4.66
N PHE A 118 -13.23 17.76 -4.33
CA PHE A 118 -14.45 16.95 -4.21
C PHE A 118 -15.24 17.17 -2.92
#